data_AF-A0A644ZI07-F1
#
_entry.id   AF-A0A644ZI07-F1
#
_cell.length_a   1.000
_cell.length_b   1.000
_cell.length_c   1.000
_cell.angle_alpha   90.00
_cell.angle_beta   90.00
_cell.angle_gamma   90.00
#
_symmetry.space_group_name_H-M   'P 1'
#
loop_
_entity.id
_entity.type
_entity.pdbx_description
1 polymer ?
#
loop_
_entity_poly.entity_id
_entity_poly.type
_entity_poly.pdbx_seq_one_letter_code
_entity_poly.pdbx_strand_id
1 'polypeptide(L)' 'MALYEEKCRSLGYRRIELGVFSHNAGAIRLYERSGFTQIGVIPHFTYSQGQWRDDIRMEKILCHNLG' A
#
# COMPACT_ATOMS: atom_id res chain seq x y z
N MET A 1 -11.26 -0.78 -1.60
CA MET A 1 -10.10 -1.09 -2.48
C MET A 1 -10.57 -1.54 -3.86
N ALA A 2 -11.49 -2.51 -3.98
CA ALA A 2 -11.97 -3.07 -5.25
C ALA A 2 -12.28 -2.04 -6.38
N LEU A 3 -13.02 -0.96 -6.09
CA LEU A 3 -13.33 0.09 -7.08
C LEU A 3 -12.09 0.68 -7.76
N TYR A 4 -11.06 1.02 -6.97
CA TYR A 4 -9.82 1.58 -7.50
C TYR A 4 -9.03 0.55 -8.28
N GLU A 5 -9.05 -0.71 -7.84
CA GLU A 5 -8.36 -1.79 -8.55
C GLU A 5 -9.00 -2.07 -9.92
N GLU A 6 -10.32 -2.09 -10.03
CA GLU A 6 -11.04 -2.25 -11.30
C GLU A 6 -10.70 -1.12 -12.26
N LYS A 7 -10.71 0.13 -11.79
CA LYS A 7 -10.31 1.28 -12.59
C LYS A 7 -8.84 1.21 -13.01
N CYS A 8 -7.96 0.77 -12.13
CA CYS A 8 -6.55 0.58 -12.45
C CYS A 8 -6.37 -0.48 -13.54
N ARG A 9 -7.05 -1.62 -13.42
CA ARG A 9 -7.05 -2.68 -14.45
C ARG A 9 -7.59 -2.17 -15.79
N SER A 10 -8.70 -1.42 -15.79
CA SER A 10 -9.29 -0.87 -17.03
C SER A 10 -8.37 0.12 -17.75
N LEU A 11 -7.47 0.77 -17.01
CA LEU A 11 -6.47 1.70 -17.55
C LEU A 11 -5.14 1.01 -17.90
N GLY A 12 -5.03 -0.31 -17.73
CA GLY A 12 -3.81 -1.06 -18.02
C GLY A 12 -2.70 -0.93 -16.97
N TYR A 13 -3.00 -0.39 -15.78
CA TYR A 13 -2.03 -0.38 -14.68
C TYR A 13 -1.82 -1.78 -14.12
N ARG A 14 -0.56 -2.10 -13.81
CA ARG A 14 -0.13 -3.43 -13.34
C ARG A 14 0.07 -3.52 -11.82
N ARG A 15 0.03 -2.37 -11.12
CA ARG A 15 0.38 -2.26 -9.72
C ARG A 15 -0.30 -1.06 -9.07
N ILE A 16 -0.61 -1.18 -7.80
CA ILE A 16 -0.95 -0.07 -6.90
C ILE A 16 0.09 -0.03 -5.80
N GLU A 17 0.59 1.16 -5.47
CA GLU A 17 1.44 1.40 -4.31
C GLU A 17 0.74 2.31 -3.30
N LEU A 18 1.04 2.10 -2.02
CA LEU A 18 0.63 2.99 -0.94
C LEU A 18 1.74 3.14 0.11
N GLY A 19 1.65 4.21 0.89
CA GLY A 19 2.40 4.39 2.13
C GLY A 19 1.46 4.25 3.32
N VAL A 20 1.95 3.64 4.40
CA VAL A 20 1.26 3.56 5.68
C VAL A 20 2.25 3.76 6.82
N PHE A 21 1.91 4.62 7.79
CA PHE A 21 2.78 4.82 8.94
C PHE A 21 2.95 3.52 9.73
N SER A 22 4.20 3.24 10.15
CA SER A 22 4.57 1.98 10.82
C SER A 22 3.79 1.66 12.09
N HIS A 23 3.24 2.67 12.76
CA HIS A 23 2.44 2.50 13.97
C HIS A 23 0.94 2.22 13.71
N ASN A 24 0.46 2.35 12.47
CA ASN A 24 -0.94 2.11 12.12
C ASN A 24 -1.21 0.63 11.81
N ALA A 25 -1.07 -0.21 12.83
CA ALA A 25 -1.23 -1.66 12.71
C ALA A 25 -2.63 -2.08 12.16
N GLY A 26 -3.66 -1.26 12.38
CA GLY A 26 -5.00 -1.50 11.84
C GLY A 26 -5.05 -1.37 10.31
N ALA A 27 -4.48 -0.28 9.77
CA ALA A 27 -4.41 -0.06 8.33
C ALA A 27 -3.49 -1.08 7.64
N ILE A 28 -2.34 -1.39 8.24
CA ILE A 28 -1.41 -2.41 7.73
C ILE A 28 -2.15 -3.75 7.54
N ARG A 29 -2.81 -4.26 8.60
CA ARG A 29 -3.59 -5.50 8.51
C ARG A 29 -4.73 -5.44 7.50
N LEU A 30 -5.36 -4.28 7.34
CA LEU A 30 -6.40 -4.09 6.32
C LEU A 30 -5.83 -4.23 4.91
N TYR A 31 -4.66 -3.63 4.64
CA TYR A 31 -4.00 -3.69 3.34
C TYR A 31 -3.47 -5.10 3.04
N GLU A 32 -2.85 -5.77 4.02
CA GLU A 32 -2.42 -7.18 3.90
C GLU A 32 -3.59 -8.09 3.53
N ARG A 33 -4.73 -8.00 4.25
CA ARG A 33 -5.94 -8.76 3.91
C ARG A 33 -6.52 -8.38 2.53
N SER A 34 -6.25 -7.16 2.07
CA SER A 34 -6.63 -6.72 0.73
C SER A 34 -5.65 -7.17 -0.36
N GLY A 35 -4.59 -7.92 -0.01
CA GLY A 35 -3.60 -8.46 -0.94
C GLY A 35 -2.42 -7.53 -1.23
N PHE A 36 -2.19 -6.51 -0.41
CA PHE A 36 -0.95 -5.72 -0.47
C PHE A 36 0.16 -6.42 0.31
N THR A 37 1.40 -6.27 -0.17
CA THR A 37 2.61 -6.77 0.46
C THR A 37 3.58 -5.61 0.70
N GLN A 38 4.36 -5.67 1.77
CA GLN A 38 5.40 -4.68 2.03
C GLN A 38 6.54 -4.82 1.03
N ILE A 39 7.00 -3.69 0.48
CA ILE A 39 8.12 -3.59 -0.45
C ILE A 39 9.28 -2.74 0.08
N GLY A 40 9.07 -2.02 1.17
CA GLY A 40 10.11 -1.19 1.76
C GLY A 40 9.67 -0.44 3.01
N VAL A 41 10.64 0.23 3.62
CA VAL A 41 10.43 1.17 4.73
C VAL A 41 11.24 2.42 4.42
N ILE A 42 10.62 3.58 4.55
CA ILE A 42 11.29 4.87 4.54
C ILE A 42 11.42 5.30 6.00
N PRO A 43 12.63 5.24 6.60
CA PRO A 43 12.82 5.61 7.99
C PRO A 43 12.67 7.13 8.15
N HIS A 44 12.14 7.56 9.29
CA HIS A 44 12.00 8.97 9.65
C HIS A 44 11.30 9.81 8.57
N PHE A 45 10.28 9.25 7.92
CA PHE A 45 9.56 9.88 6.82
C PHE A 45 8.78 11.14 7.26
N THR A 46 8.21 11.13 8.46
CA THR A 46 7.43 12.26 8.96
C THR A 46 7.71 12.49 10.44
N TYR A 47 7.93 13.75 10.83
CA TYR A 47 8.01 14.15 12.23
C TYR A 47 6.65 14.70 12.69
N SER A 48 6.06 14.08 13.72
CA SER A 48 4.80 14.55 14.31
C SER A 48 4.70 14.14 15.77
N GLN A 49 4.04 14.97 16.59
CA GLN A 49 3.88 14.71 18.03
C GLN A 49 5.20 14.41 18.76
N GLY A 50 6.27 15.15 18.41
CA GLY A 50 7.57 15.00 19.06
C GLY A 50 8.36 13.74 18.66
N GLN A 51 7.93 13.02 17.63
CA GLN A 51 8.61 11.80 17.20
C GLN A 51 8.66 11.64 15.69
N TRP A 52 9.73 11.00 15.22
CA TRP A 52 9.81 10.51 13.85
C TRP A 52 8.92 9.28 13.67
N ARG A 53 8.30 9.18 12.50
CA ARG A 53 7.46 8.07 12.05
C ARG A 53 8.00 7.55 10.72
N ASP A 54 8.12 6.24 10.63
CA ASP A 54 8.52 5.57 9.39
C ASP A 54 7.30 5.35 8.49
N ASP A 55 7.51 5.38 7.18
CA ASP A 55 6.51 5.03 6.17
C ASP A 55 6.81 3.63 5.65
N ILE A 56 5.86 2.71 5.83
CA ILE A 56 5.91 1.39 5.21
C ILE A 56 5.35 1.52 3.80
N ARG A 57 6.16 1.16 2.81
CA ARG A 57 5.75 1.09 1.41
C ARG A 57 5.17 -0.28 1.14
N MET A 58 3.96 -0.31 0.61
CA MET A 58 3.28 -1.55 0.22
C MET A 58 2.84 -1.48 -1.23
N GLU A 59 2.80 -2.63 -1.88
CA GLU A 59 2.27 -2.77 -3.23
C GLU A 59 1.23 -3.87 -3.33
N LYS A 60 0.37 -3.78 -4.33
CA LYS A 60 -0.46 -4.89 -4.80
C LYS A 60 -0.28 -5.02 -6.30
N ILE A 61 0.12 -6.21 -6.74
CA ILE A 61 0.20 -6.53 -8.17
C ILE A 61 -1.22 -6.78 -8.69
N LEU A 62 -1.55 -6.12 -9.80
CA LEU A 62 -2.79 -6.31 -10.51
C LEU A 62 -2.51 -7.24 -11.70
N CYS A 63 -2.55 -8.55 -11.46
CA CYS A 63 -2.44 -9.53 -12.53
C CYS A 63 -3.57 -9.30 -13.55
N HIS A 64 -3.26 -9.41 -14.84
CA HIS A 64 -4.28 -9.53 -15.87
C HIS A 64 -4.82 -10.96 -15.82
N ASN A 65 -6.14 -11.14 -15.79
CA ASN A 65 -6.69 -12.42 -16.26
C ASN A 65 -6.46 -12.43 -17.77
N LEU A 66 -5.39 -13.10 -18.21
CA LEU A 66 -5.30 -13.57 -19.58
C LEU A 66 -6.22 -14.79 -19.67
N GLY A 67 -7.49 -14.56 -20.00
CA GLY A 67 -8.51 -15.61 -20.12
C GLY A 67 -9.91 -15.07 -19.92
#